data_AF-A0A2B7YU41-F1
#
_entry.id   AF-A0A2B7YU41-F1
#
_cell.length_a   1.000
_cell.length_b   1.000
_cell.length_c   1.000
_cell.angle_alpha   90.00
_cell.angle_beta   90.00
_cell.angle_gamma   90.00
#
_symmetry.space_group_name_H-M   'P 1'
#
loop_
_entity.id
_entity.type
_entity.pdbx_description
1 polymer ?
#
loop_
_entity_poly.entity_id
_entity_poly.type
_entity_poly.pdbx_seq_one_letter_code
_entity_poly.pdbx_strand_id
1 'polypeptide(L)'
;MKIFKTIVYHFLMAFRGLFFTIFNFLAGILGFLIIVAVAFYIFDKDVKLNVLGAALGCSVIFMGIYLLKYFYDKIIFWAKPDDIDLTLYK
;
A
#
# COMPACT_ATOMS: atom_id res chain seq x y z
N MET A 1 -4.98 16.35 -25.04
CA MET A 1 -4.61 15.07 -24.37
C MET A 1 -3.20 15.06 -23.78
N LYS A 2 -2.17 15.64 -24.42
CA LYS A 2 -0.80 15.72 -23.85
C LYS A 2 -0.72 16.49 -22.52
N ILE A 3 -1.25 17.71 -22.46
CA ILE A 3 -1.18 18.58 -21.26
C ILE A 3 -1.83 17.93 -20.03
N PHE A 4 -3.02 17.33 -20.19
CA PHE A 4 -3.72 16.65 -19.10
C PHE A 4 -2.92 15.46 -18.56
N LYS A 5 -2.34 14.63 -19.43
CA LYS A 5 -1.45 13.53 -19.01
C LYS A 5 -0.23 14.05 -18.26
N THR A 6 0.39 15.13 -18.72
CA THR A 6 1.54 15.75 -18.05
C THR A 6 1.19 16.29 -16.66
N ILE A 7 0.02 16.92 -16.49
CA ILE A 7 -0.46 17.41 -15.19
C ILE A 7 -0.70 16.24 -14.23
N VAL A 8 -1.40 15.20 -14.68
CA VAL A 8 -1.67 14.01 -13.87
C VAL A 8 -0.37 13.30 -13.47
N TYR A 9 0.59 13.17 -14.39
CA TYR A 9 1.90 12.58 -14.11
C TYR A 9 2.68 13.35 -13.02
N HIS A 10 2.82 14.68 -13.17
CA HIS A 10 3.54 15.49 -12.18
C HIS A 10 2.83 15.50 -10.82
N PHE A 11 1.50 15.51 -10.82
CA PHE A 11 0.71 15.42 -9.60
C PHE A 11 0.97 14.08 -8.88
N LEU A 12 0.83 12.96 -9.58
CA LEU A 12 1.11 11.64 -9.00
C LEU A 12 2.57 11.50 -8.54
N MET A 13 3.53 12.05 -9.28
CA MET A 13 4.94 12.03 -8.89
C MET A 13 5.21 12.87 -7.62
N ALA A 14 4.60 14.05 -7.52
CA ALA A 14 4.73 14.92 -6.35
C ALA A 14 4.15 14.30 -5.07
N PHE A 15 3.01 13.60 -5.18
CA PHE A 15 2.37 12.94 -4.04
C PHE A 15 2.87 11.51 -3.79
N ARG A 16 3.74 10.96 -4.64
CA ARG A 16 4.29 9.61 -4.49
C ARG A 16 4.93 9.40 -3.12
N GLY A 17 5.83 10.30 -2.69
CA GLY A 17 6.51 10.16 -1.40
C GLY A 17 5.53 10.11 -0.22
N LEU A 18 4.55 11.03 -0.20
CA LEU A 18 3.52 11.08 0.84
C LEU A 18 2.63 9.83 0.81
N PHE A 19 2.21 9.39 -0.38
CA PHE A 19 1.44 8.17 -0.57
C PHE A 19 2.17 6.96 0.02
N PHE A 20 3.42 6.72 -0.40
CA PHE A 20 4.20 5.58 0.09
C PHE A 20 4.44 5.64 1.61
N THR A 21 4.66 6.84 2.15
CA THR A 21 4.88 7.03 3.60
C THR A 21 3.63 6.67 4.41
N ILE A 22 2.46 7.21 4.03
CA ILE A 22 1.19 6.95 4.73
C ILE A 22 0.84 5.46 4.66
N PHE A 23 0.93 4.86 3.48
CA PHE A 23 0.61 3.44 3.30
C PHE A 23 1.64 2.51 3.98
N ASN A 24 2.91 2.90 4.06
CA ASN A 24 3.90 2.16 4.86
C ASN A 24 3.58 2.22 6.36
N PHE A 25 3.18 3.38 6.86
CA PHE A 25 2.79 3.53 8.26
C PHE A 25 1.55 2.67 8.60
N LEU A 26 0.52 2.73 7.76
CA LEU A 26 -0.67 1.88 7.87
C LEU A 26 -0.33 0.39 7.79
N ALA A 27 0.53 0.00 6.86
CA ALA A 27 0.99 -1.39 6.74
C ALA A 27 1.74 -1.85 8.01
N GLY A 28 2.55 -0.97 8.62
CA GLY A 28 3.22 -1.25 9.89
C GLY A 28 2.24 -1.52 11.03
N ILE A 29 1.20 -0.68 11.17
CA ILE A 29 0.14 -0.87 12.17
C ILE A 29 -0.60 -2.19 11.92
N LEU A 30 -0.98 -2.47 10.68
CA LEU A 30 -1.67 -3.71 10.31
C LEU A 30 -0.80 -4.95 10.59
N GLY A 31 0.49 -4.88 10.26
CA GLY A 31 1.45 -5.94 10.55
C GLY A 31 1.54 -6.23 12.05
N PHE A 32 1.59 -5.18 12.88
CA PHE A 32 1.56 -5.32 14.33
C PHE A 32 0.26 -5.97 14.82
N LEU A 33 -0.90 -5.54 14.31
CA LEU A 33 -2.20 -6.12 14.67
C LEU A 33 -2.30 -7.60 14.32
N ILE A 34 -1.74 -8.01 13.17
CA ILE A 34 -1.68 -9.43 12.77
C ILE A 34 -0.83 -10.23 13.77
N ILE A 35 0.34 -9.73 14.17
CA ILE A 35 1.20 -10.42 15.14
C ILE A 35 0.50 -10.56 16.49
N VAL A 36 -0.12 -9.48 16.99
CA VAL A 36 -0.87 -9.49 18.24
C VAL A 36 -2.03 -10.49 18.18
N ALA A 37 -2.78 -10.50 17.07
CA ALA A 37 -3.86 -11.46 16.88
C ALA A 37 -3.34 -12.91 16.87
N VAL A 38 -2.26 -13.19 16.16
CA VAL A 38 -1.66 -14.54 16.17
C VAL A 38 -1.21 -14.94 17.59
N ALA A 39 -0.63 -14.02 18.37
CA ALA A 39 -0.27 -14.29 19.76
C ALA A 39 -1.49 -14.65 20.61
N PHE A 40 -2.56 -13.85 20.56
CA PHE A 40 -3.79 -14.16 21.30
C PHE A 40 -4.43 -15.48 20.87
N TYR A 41 -4.37 -15.84 19.58
CA TYR A 41 -4.86 -17.12 19.10
C TYR A 41 -4.09 -18.33 19.70
N ILE A 42 -2.79 -18.19 19.93
CA ILE A 42 -1.93 -19.25 20.49
C ILE A 42 -2.11 -19.35 22.01
N PHE A 43 -2.10 -18.21 22.70
CA PHE A 43 -2.03 -18.17 24.16
C PHE A 43 -3.40 -18.15 24.87
N ASP A 44 -4.47 -17.77 24.17
CA ASP A 44 -5.81 -17.68 24.75
C ASP A 44 -6.82 -18.55 23.97
N LYS A 45 -7.45 -19.50 24.67
CA LYS A 45 -8.37 -20.47 24.05
C LYS A 45 -9.78 -19.91 23.86
N ASP A 46 -10.16 -18.89 24.61
CA ASP A 46 -11.55 -18.42 24.65
C ASP A 46 -11.83 -17.35 23.58
N VAL A 47 -10.78 -16.72 23.02
CA VAL A 47 -10.91 -15.61 22.06
C VAL A 47 -10.59 -16.00 20.61
N LYS A 48 -10.31 -17.30 20.37
CA LYS A 48 -9.75 -17.80 19.10
C LYS A 48 -10.49 -17.39 17.85
N LEU A 49 -11.82 -17.42 17.85
CA LEU A 49 -12.64 -17.21 16.65
C LEU A 49 -12.67 -15.72 16.25
N ASN A 50 -12.78 -14.82 17.22
CA ASN A 50 -12.76 -13.37 17.00
C ASN A 50 -11.39 -12.90 16.52
N VAL A 51 -10.34 -13.49 17.09
CA VAL A 51 -8.95 -13.13 16.80
C VAL A 51 -8.52 -13.63 15.41
N LEU A 52 -8.99 -14.81 14.99
CA LEU A 52 -8.81 -15.31 13.62
C LEU A 52 -9.45 -14.38 12.58
N GLY A 53 -10.68 -13.92 12.83
CA GLY A 53 -11.37 -12.97 11.97
C GLY A 53 -10.59 -11.64 11.84
N ALA A 54 -10.10 -11.11 12.96
CA ALA A 54 -9.28 -9.90 12.97
C ALA A 54 -7.95 -10.08 12.22
N ALA A 55 -7.25 -11.20 12.42
CA ALA A 55 -6.00 -11.50 11.73
C ALA A 55 -6.20 -11.62 10.21
N LEU A 56 -7.23 -12.33 9.77
CA LEU A 56 -7.58 -12.48 8.36
C LEU A 56 -7.98 -11.14 7.73
N GLY A 57 -8.84 -10.36 8.41
CA GLY A 57 -9.23 -9.03 7.94
C GLY A 57 -8.04 -8.10 7.78
N CYS A 58 -7.15 -8.04 8.77
CA CYS A 58 -5.93 -7.24 8.70
C CYS A 58 -5.00 -7.71 7.59
N SER A 59 -4.89 -9.03 7.37
CA SER A 59 -4.05 -9.61 6.31
C SER A 59 -4.55 -9.24 4.92
N VAL A 60 -5.87 -9.27 4.69
CA VAL A 60 -6.48 -8.86 3.41
C VAL A 60 -6.22 -7.38 3.14
N ILE A 61 -6.41 -6.52 4.14
CA ILE A 61 -6.15 -5.07 3.99
C ILE A 61 -4.66 -4.81 3.74
N PHE A 62 -3.78 -5.50 4.46
CA PHE A 62 -2.32 -5.40 4.27
C PHE A 62 -1.92 -5.79 2.83
N MET A 63 -2.47 -6.88 2.32
CA MET A 63 -2.24 -7.32 0.94
C MET A 63 -2.83 -6.33 -0.08
N GLY A 64 -4.01 -5.75 0.21
CA GLY A 64 -4.61 -4.69 -0.59
C GLY A 64 -3.73 -3.43 -0.68
N ILE A 65 -3.15 -2.99 0.44
CA ILE A 65 -2.19 -1.87 0.47
C ILE A 65 -0.95 -2.19 -0.36
N TYR A 66 -0.42 -3.41 -0.24
CA TYR A 66 0.73 -3.83 -1.03
C TYR A 66 0.44 -3.77 -2.54
N LEU A 67 -0.71 -4.31 -2.97
CA LEU A 67 -1.14 -4.24 -4.37
C LEU A 67 -1.37 -2.79 -4.82
N LEU A 68 -2.01 -1.97 -4.00
CA LEU A 68 -2.28 -0.57 -4.33
C LEU A 68 -0.97 0.20 -4.58
N LYS A 69 0.05 0.00 -3.73
CA LYS A 69 1.38 0.59 -3.93
C LYS A 69 2.04 0.09 -5.21
N TYR A 70 1.93 -1.21 -5.51
CA TYR A 70 2.47 -1.79 -6.74
C TYR A 70 1.81 -1.22 -8.00
N PHE A 71 0.48 -1.04 -7.97
CA PHE A 71 -0.24 -0.43 -9.10
C PHE A 71 -0.02 1.08 -9.19
N TYR A 72 0.18 1.79 -8.08
CA TYR A 72 0.45 3.22 -8.09
C TYR A 72 1.69 3.57 -8.95
N ASP A 73 2.78 2.82 -8.80
CA ASP A 73 3.98 3.01 -9.61
C ASP A 73 3.74 2.65 -11.09
N LYS A 74 2.93 1.61 -11.38
CA LYS A 74 2.53 1.29 -12.76
C LYS A 74 1.67 2.38 -13.41
N ILE A 75 0.77 3.00 -12.64
CA ILE A 75 -0.08 4.09 -13.13
C ILE A 75 0.78 5.32 -13.47
N ILE A 76 1.77 5.65 -12.63
CA ILE A 76 2.73 6.71 -12.94
C ILE A 76 3.50 6.39 -14.22
N PHE A 77 3.95 5.15 -14.38
CA PHE A 77 4.67 4.70 -15.57
C PHE A 77 3.81 4.80 -16.84
N TRP A 78 2.52 4.42 -16.78
CA TRP A 78 1.58 4.55 -17.90
C TRP A 78 1.15 5.99 -18.19
N ALA A 79 1.16 6.86 -17.19
CA ALA A 79 0.85 8.28 -17.34
C ALA A 79 2.03 9.11 -17.88
N LYS A 80 3.22 8.50 -17.99
CA LYS A 80 4.43 9.13 -18.53
C LYS A 80 4.16 9.72 -19.93
N PRO A 81 4.42 11.03 -20.14
CA PRO A 81 4.47 11.60 -21.48
C PRO A 81 5.69 11.11 -22.26
N ASP A 82 5.54 10.82 -23.55
CA ASP A 82 6.61 10.30 -24.44
C ASP A 82 7.85 11.22 -24.49
N ASP A 83 7.70 12.49 -24.11
CA ASP A 83 8.71 13.55 -24.20
C ASP A 83 9.52 13.75 -22.89
N ILE A 84 9.29 12.96 -21.83
CA ILE A 84 9.98 13.10 -20.52
C ILE A 84 10.89 11.89 -20.27
N ASP A 85 12.20 12.10 -20.13
CA ASP A 85 13.10 11.02 -19.71
C ASP A 85 12.91 10.73 -18.21
N LEU A 86 12.47 9.51 -17.91
CA LEU A 86 12.44 9.01 -16.53
C LEU A 86 13.85 8.52 -16.20
N THR A 87 14.62 9.35 -15.51
CA THR A 87 15.76 8.85 -14.71
C THR A 87 15.18 8.13 -13.50
N LEU A 88 14.67 6.90 -13.71
CA LEU A 88 14.48 5.95 -12.63
C LEU A 88 15.88 5.66 -12.09
N TYR A 89 16.26 6.37 -11.03
CA TYR A 89 17.47 6.04 -10.27
C TYR A 89 17.38 4.56 -9.89
N LYS A 90 18.42 3.84 -10.33
CA LYS A 90 18.60 2.40 -10.20
C LYS A 90 18.77 1.99 -8.75
#